data_AF-A0A3B7A3J7-F1
#
_entry.id   AF-A0A3B7A3J7-F1
#
_cell.length_a   1.000
_cell.length_b   1.000
_cell.length_c   1.000
_cell.angle_alpha   90.00
_cell.angle_beta   90.00
_cell.angle_gamma   90.00
#
_symmetry.space_group_name_H-M   'P 1'
#
loop_
_entity.id
_entity.type
_entity.pdbx_description
1 polymer ?
#
loop_
_entity_poly.entity_id
_entity_poly.type
_entity_poly.pdbx_seq_one_letter_code
_entity_poly.pdbx_strand_id
1 'polypeptide(L)'
;MLAALKNAAHRAWLVLLVATGITWYLGEVGAAGTWAIVAMLTIAFVKGRLVILDFMELRTAPLIWRVLLEGWLILVSSLILLAYWMSLK
;
A
#
# COMPACT_ATOMS: atom_id res chain seq x y z
N MET A 1 -5.83 27.12 6.93
CA MET A 1 -5.31 26.17 5.91
C MET A 1 -4.47 25.02 6.51
N LEU A 2 -3.73 25.21 7.62
CA LEU A 2 -2.96 24.13 8.29
C LEU A 2 -3.77 23.21 9.23
N ALA A 3 -5.05 23.49 9.49
CA ALA A 3 -5.88 22.71 10.42
C ALA A 3 -6.29 21.33 9.87
N ALA A 4 -6.32 21.15 8.54
CA ALA A 4 -6.73 19.92 7.88
C ALA A 4 -5.76 18.74 8.15
N LEU A 5 -4.48 19.03 8.42
CA LEU A 5 -3.45 18.02 8.73
C LEU A 5 -3.61 17.34 10.10
N LYS A 6 -4.50 17.83 10.97
CA LYS A 6 -4.77 17.19 12.27
C LYS A 6 -5.61 15.92 12.13
N ASN A 7 -6.42 15.80 11.08
CA ASN A 7 -7.27 14.63 10.88
C ASN A 7 -6.50 13.49 10.20
N ALA A 8 -6.50 12.31 10.81
CA ALA A 8 -5.84 11.11 10.28
C ALA A 8 -6.30 10.79 8.85
N ALA A 9 -7.59 10.97 8.56
CA ALA A 9 -8.17 10.79 7.24
C ALA A 9 -7.55 11.71 6.16
N HIS A 10 -7.25 12.97 6.50
CA HIS A 10 -6.65 13.92 5.55
C HIS A 10 -5.17 13.59 5.28
N ARG A 11 -4.46 13.08 6.30
CA ARG A 11 -3.09 12.56 6.13
C ARG A 11 -3.07 11.32 5.25
N ALA A 12 -3.96 10.36 5.51
CA ALA A 12 -4.11 9.16 4.69
C ALA A 12 -4.43 9.55 3.23
N TRP A 13 -5.37 10.48 3.03
CA TRP A 13 -5.71 11.00 1.71
C TRP A 13 -4.51 11.60 0.96
N LEU A 14 -3.71 12.47 1.59
CA LEU A 14 -2.51 13.03 0.98
C LEU A 14 -1.49 11.95 0.59
N VAL A 15 -1.25 10.98 1.47
CA VAL A 15 -0.33 9.88 1.19
C VAL A 15 -0.83 9.02 0.02
N LEU A 16 -2.13 8.73 -0.04
CA LEU A 16 -2.72 7.98 -1.15
C LEU A 16 -2.61 8.74 -2.48
N LEU A 17 -2.76 10.07 -2.46
CA LEU A 17 -2.66 10.91 -3.64
C LEU A 17 -1.21 10.92 -4.18
N VAL A 18 -0.23 11.12 -3.31
CA VAL A 18 1.20 11.02 -3.66
C VAL A 18 1.54 9.61 -4.18
N ALA A 19 1.11 8.57 -3.47
CA ALA A 19 1.33 7.20 -3.88
C ALA A 19 0.70 6.88 -5.25
N THR A 20 -0.42 7.51 -5.59
CA THR A 20 -1.05 7.38 -6.92
C THR A 20 -0.24 8.09 -7.99
N GLY A 21 0.22 9.32 -7.71
CA GLY A 21 1.09 10.06 -8.63
C GLY A 21 2.38 9.29 -8.95
N ILE A 22 2.99 8.67 -7.93
CA ILE A 22 4.19 7.84 -8.13
C ILE A 22 3.87 6.62 -8.99
N THR A 23 2.81 5.86 -8.70
CA THR A 23 2.45 4.69 -9.51
C THR A 23 2.10 5.04 -10.95
N TRP A 24 1.42 6.17 -11.15
CA TRP A 24 1.09 6.66 -12.49
C TRP A 24 2.35 7.03 -13.26
N TYR A 25 3.25 7.81 -12.65
CA TYR A 25 4.52 8.17 -13.26
C TYR A 25 5.39 6.96 -13.61
N LEU A 26 5.51 5.98 -12.71
CA LEU A 26 6.24 4.73 -12.98
C LEU A 26 5.64 3.95 -14.16
N GLY A 27 4.32 3.95 -14.30
CA GLY A 27 3.63 3.36 -15.44
C GLY A 27 3.90 4.10 -16.75
N GLU A 28 3.85 5.44 -16.71
CA GLU A 28 4.05 6.29 -17.89
C GLU A 28 5.47 6.21 -18.45
N VAL A 29 6.49 6.17 -17.60
CA VAL A 29 7.88 5.99 -18.04
C VAL A 29 8.19 4.54 -18.45
N GLY A 30 7.21 3.64 -18.37
CA GLY A 30 7.38 2.22 -18.69
C GLY A 30 8.42 1.54 -17.80
N ALA A 31 8.51 1.95 -16.53
CA ALA A 31 9.51 1.40 -15.61
C ALA A 31 9.37 -0.12 -15.53
N ALA A 32 10.39 -0.83 -16.00
CA ALA A 32 10.42 -2.29 -16.07
C ALA A 32 11.59 -2.87 -15.26
N GLY A 33 11.48 -4.14 -14.92
CA GLY A 33 12.50 -4.88 -14.18
C GLY A 33 12.24 -4.97 -12.67
N THR A 34 13.18 -5.59 -11.97
CA THR A 34 13.04 -5.98 -10.56
C THR A 34 12.78 -4.80 -9.64
N TRP A 35 13.50 -3.69 -9.83
CA TRP A 35 13.32 -2.49 -9.02
C TRP A 35 11.95 -1.85 -9.20
N ALA A 36 11.40 -1.84 -10.42
CA ALA A 36 10.07 -1.30 -10.69
C ALA A 36 8.99 -2.14 -10.00
N ILE A 37 9.10 -3.47 -10.09
CA ILE A 37 8.15 -4.40 -9.45
C ILE A 37 8.20 -4.28 -7.93
N VAL A 38 9.39 -4.25 -7.34
CA VAL A 38 9.56 -4.08 -5.89
C VAL A 38 9.01 -2.72 -5.42
N ALA A 39 9.26 -1.64 -6.18
CA ALA A 39 8.73 -0.32 -5.87
C ALA A 39 7.19 -0.30 -5.94
N MET A 40 6.60 -0.84 -7.01
CA MET A 40 5.14 -0.91 -7.17
C MET A 40 4.48 -1.74 -6.07
N LEU A 41 5.05 -2.90 -5.72
CA LEU A 41 4.58 -3.74 -4.61
C LEU A 41 4.66 -3.03 -3.26
N THR A 42 5.75 -2.31 -3.02
CA THR A 42 5.93 -1.54 -1.78
C THR A 42 4.87 -0.44 -1.68
N ILE A 43 4.61 0.28 -2.77
CA ILE A 43 3.57 1.32 -2.80
C ILE A 43 2.18 0.70 -2.60
N ALA A 44 1.88 -0.43 -3.25
CA ALA A 44 0.63 -1.14 -3.09
C ALA A 44 0.41 -1.61 -1.65
N PHE A 45 1.46 -2.14 -1.00
CA PHE A 45 1.43 -2.56 0.40
C PHE A 45 1.16 -1.39 1.34
N VAL A 46 1.87 -0.26 1.17
CA VAL A 46 1.66 0.94 1.98
C VAL A 46 0.25 1.50 1.81
N LYS A 47 -0.25 1.58 0.56
CA LYS A 47 -1.63 1.99 0.27
C LYS A 47 -2.64 1.08 0.95
N GLY A 48 -2.49 -0.24 0.80
CA GLY A 48 -3.39 -1.23 1.41
C GLY A 48 -3.44 -1.10 2.92
N ARG A 49 -2.29 -0.95 3.58
CA ARG A 49 -2.22 -0.79 5.04
C ARG A 49 -2.91 0.48 5.52
N LEU A 50 -2.75 1.60 4.80
CA LEU A 50 -3.44 2.86 5.11
C LEU A 50 -4.95 2.72 4.96
N VAL A 51 -5.44 2.04 3.92
CA VAL A 51 -6.88 1.82 3.73
C VAL A 51 -7.45 0.96 4.84
N ILE A 52 -6.77 -0.14 5.22
CA ILE A 52 -7.20 -1.02 6.31
C ILE A 52 -7.24 -0.25 7.64
N LEU A 53 -6.22 0.54 7.96
CA LEU A 53 -6.13 1.20 9.27
C LEU A 53 -6.97 2.48 9.39
N ASP A 54 -7.07 3.27 8.33
CA ASP A 54 -7.66 4.61 8.39
C ASP A 54 -9.04 4.70 7.72
N PHE A 55 -9.34 3.92 6.68
CA PHE A 55 -10.64 3.97 5.99
C PHE A 55 -11.64 2.92 6.46
N MET A 56 -11.17 1.74 6.85
CA MET A 56 -12.03 0.68 7.40
C MET A 56 -12.33 0.88 8.89
N GLU A 57 -11.85 1.96 9.51
CA GLU A 57 -11.96 2.27 10.95
C GLU A 57 -11.55 1.09 11.88
N LEU A 58 -10.72 0.16 11.39
CA LEU A 58 -10.25 -1.01 12.17
C LEU A 58 -9.36 -0.65 13.36
N ARG A 59 -9.12 0.65 13.57
CA ARG A 59 -8.39 1.20 14.72
C ARG A 59 -9.17 1.04 16.03
N THR A 60 -10.51 1.02 15.98
CA THR A 60 -11.41 0.78 17.13
C THR A 60 -12.07 -0.61 17.10
N ALA A 61 -11.89 -1.36 16.01
CA ALA A 61 -12.46 -2.68 15.83
C ALA A 61 -11.66 -3.79 16.56
N PRO A 62 -12.27 -4.99 16.76
CA PRO A 62 -11.60 -6.12 17.42
C PRO A 62 -10.28 -6.49 16.73
N LEU A 63 -9.24 -6.74 17.53
CA LEU A 63 -7.88 -7.08 17.06
C LEU A 63 -7.84 -8.21 16.02
N ILE A 64 -8.77 -9.16 16.10
CA ILE A 64 -8.92 -10.27 15.15
C ILE A 64 -9.07 -9.79 13.71
N TRP A 65 -9.90 -8.79 13.45
CA TRP A 65 -10.14 -8.30 12.10
C TRP A 65 -8.95 -7.55 11.53
N ARG A 66 -8.26 -6.79 12.40
CA ARG A 66 -7.05 -6.07 12.04
C ARG A 66 -5.92 -7.03 11.68
N VAL A 67 -5.67 -8.06 12.50
CA VAL A 67 -4.63 -9.06 12.23
C VAL A 67 -4.96 -9.90 11.01
N LEU A 68 -6.23 -10.26 10.80
CA LEU A 68 -6.65 -11.05 9.65
C LEU A 68 -6.43 -10.29 8.34
N LEU A 69 -6.81 -9.00 8.27
CA LEU A 69 -6.65 -8.20 7.05
C LEU A 69 -5.19 -7.76 6.82
N GLU A 70 -4.46 -7.33 7.86
CA GLU A 70 -3.03 -7.04 7.74
C GLU A 70 -2.26 -8.31 7.35
N GLY A 71 -2.56 -9.44 7.99
CA GLY A 71 -1.95 -10.74 7.70
C GLY A 71 -2.23 -11.20 6.28
N TRP A 72 -3.46 -11.04 5.79
CA TRP A 72 -3.81 -11.33 4.41
C TRP A 72 -3.05 -10.44 3.42
N LEU A 73 -2.95 -9.13 3.68
CA LEU A 73 -2.18 -8.21 2.84
C LEU A 73 -0.70 -8.61 2.77
N ILE A 74 -0.09 -8.97 3.90
CA ILE A 74 1.29 -9.45 3.98
C ILE A 74 1.44 -10.76 3.21
N LEU A 75 0.51 -11.71 3.38
CA LEU A 75 0.52 -13.00 2.69
C LEU A 75 0.51 -12.79 1.17
N VAL A 76 -0.47 -12.05 0.64
CA VAL A 76 -0.60 -11.82 -0.81
C VAL A 76 0.62 -11.09 -1.37
N SER A 77 1.10 -10.05 -0.68
CA SER A 77 2.29 -9.30 -1.13
C SER A 77 3.53 -10.18 -1.17
N SER A 78 3.70 -11.06 -0.17
CA SER A 78 4.81 -12.01 -0.10
C SER A 78 4.71 -13.08 -1.19
N LEU A 79 3.50 -13.58 -1.48
CA LEU A 79 3.27 -14.54 -2.56
C LEU A 79 3.60 -13.95 -3.93
N ILE A 80 3.24 -12.69 -4.18
CA ILE A 80 3.59 -12.01 -5.44
C ILE A 80 5.11 -11.84 -5.55
N LEU A 81 5.80 -11.44 -4.48
CA LEU A 81 7.26 -11.35 -4.46
C LEU A 81 7.92 -12.71 -4.71
N LEU A 82 7.41 -13.78 -4.11
CA LEU A 82 7.89 -15.14 -4.33
C LEU A 82 7.67 -15.60 -5.77
N ALA A 83 6.49 -15.37 -6.33
CA ALA A 83 6.19 -15.70 -7.72
C ALA A 83 7.12 -14.95 -8.68
N TYR A 84 7.39 -13.67 -8.40
CA TYR A 84 8.34 -12.88 -9.18
C TYR A 84 9.78 -13.41 -9.05
N TRP A 85 10.20 -13.77 -7.84
CA TRP A 85 11.52 -14.39 -7.60
C TRP A 85 11.68 -15.71 -8.34
N MET A 86 10.62 -16.53 -8.38
CA MET A 86 10.59 -17.76 -9.16
C MET A 86 10.68 -17.50 -10.66
N SER A 87 10.09 -16.40 -11.15
CA SER A 87 10.17 -16.01 -12.56
C SER A 87 11.54 -15.45 -12.98
N LEU A 88 12.35 -15.01 -12.03
CA LEU A 88 13.73 -14.52 -12.25
C LEU A 88 14.77 -15.65 -12.31
N LYS A 89 14.42 -16.83 -11.80
CA LYS A 89 15.23 -18.05 -11.87
C LYS A 89 14.93 -18.81 -13.15
#